data_AF-A0A447P8D0-F1
#
_entry.id   AF-A0A447P8D0-F1
#
_cell.length_a   1.000
_cell.length_b   1.000
_cell.length_c   1.000
_cell.angle_alpha   90.00
_cell.angle_beta   90.00
_cell.angle_gamma   90.00
#
_symmetry.space_group_name_H-M   'P 1'
#
loop_
_entity.id
_entity.type
_entity.pdbx_description
1 polymer ?
#
loop_
_entity_poly.entity_id
_entity_poly.type
_entity_poly.pdbx_seq_one_letter_code
_entity_poly.pdbx_strand_id
1 'polypeptide(L)' 'MTQQEYQRRRQALLAQMQPGSAALIFAAPEATRSADSEYPYRQSSDFWYFTGFNERKPCWY' A
#
# COMPACT_ATOMS: atom_id res chain seq x y z
N MET A 1 3.05 14.20 -3.92
CA MET A 1 2.57 14.15 -2.52
C MET A 1 3.79 14.10 -1.61
N THR A 2 3.81 14.85 -0.51
CA THR A 2 4.95 14.90 0.42
C THR A 2 4.81 13.86 1.52
N GLN A 3 5.90 13.51 2.19
CA GLN A 3 5.88 12.58 3.32
C GLN A 3 4.94 13.02 4.45
N GLN A 4 4.82 14.33 4.66
CA GLN A 4 3.92 14.93 5.64
C GLN A 4 2.45 14.68 5.32
N GLU A 5 2.06 14.72 4.04
CA GLU A 5 0.68 14.46 3.62
C GLU A 5 0.26 13.01 3.90
N TYR A 6 1.15 12.04 3.68
CA TYR A 6 0.89 10.64 4.04
C TYR A 6 0.76 10.45 5.56
N GLN A 7 1.59 11.13 6.35
CA GLN A 7 1.45 11.12 7.82
C GLN A 7 0.10 11.68 8.25
N ARG A 8 -0.33 12.82 7.68
CA ARG A 8 -1.62 13.44 7.98
C ARG A 8 -2.79 12.50 7.73
N ARG A 9 -2.78 11.78 6.61
CA ARG A 9 -3.82 10.78 6.26
C ARG A 9 -3.87 9.62 7.25
N ARG A 10 -2.70 9.11 7.66
CA ARG A 10 -2.64 8.03 8.67
C ARG A 10 -3.15 8.51 10.03
N GLN A 11 -2.84 9.73 10.44
CA GLN A 11 -3.39 10.31 11.68
C GLN A 11 -4.91 10.49 11.60
N ALA A 12 -5.43 10.95 10.46
CA ALA A 12 -6.86 11.09 10.25
C ALA A 12 -7.60 9.73 10.27
N LEU A 13 -6.96 8.65 9.81
CA LEU A 13 -7.49 7.29 9.92
C LEU A 13 -7.49 6.83 11.39
N LEU A 14 -6.37 7.00 12.11
CA LEU A 14 -6.26 6.62 13.52
C LEU A 14 -7.28 7.34 14.41
N ALA A 15 -7.58 8.61 14.12
CA ALA A 15 -8.58 9.38 14.87
C ALA A 15 -10.01 8.83 14.75
N GLN A 16 -10.29 8.04 13.72
CA GLN A 16 -11.60 7.40 13.50
C GLN A 16 -11.65 5.96 14.04
N MET A 17 -10.51 5.40 14.43
CA MET A 17 -10.40 4.03 14.92
C MET A 17 -10.76 3.91 16.39
N GLN A 18 -11.28 2.75 16.78
CA GLN A 18 -11.57 2.46 18.18
C GLN A 18 -10.28 2.27 18.98
N PRO A 19 -10.26 2.63 20.28
CA PRO A 19 -9.11 2.35 21.15
C PRO A 19 -8.79 0.85 21.17
N GLY A 20 -7.51 0.50 21.10
CA GLY A 20 -7.06 -0.91 21.09
C GLY A 20 -7.29 -1.65 19.77
N SER A 21 -7.64 -0.96 18.69
CA SER A 21 -7.75 -1.54 17.35
C SER A 21 -6.48 -1.33 16.51
N ALA A 22 -6.34 -2.14 15.46
CA ALA A 22 -5.25 -2.04 14.49
C ALA A 22 -5.80 -2.07 13.06
N ALA A 23 -5.16 -1.34 12.15
CA ALA A 23 -5.50 -1.31 10.73
C ALA A 23 -4.36 -1.99 9.94
N LEU A 24 -4.72 -2.97 9.11
CA LEU A 24 -3.79 -3.68 8.22
C LEU A 24 -4.17 -3.36 6.78
N ILE A 25 -3.25 -2.75 6.04
CA ILE A 25 -3.43 -2.39 4.63
C ILE A 25 -2.33 -3.09 3.84
N PHE A 26 -2.73 -3.98 2.92
CA PHE A 26 -1.81 -4.78 2.13
C PHE A 26 -1.46 -4.09 0.81
N ALA A 27 -0.24 -4.33 0.34
CA ALA A 27 0.14 -4.00 -1.03
C ALA A 27 -0.61 -4.91 -2.02
N ALA A 28 -0.77 -4.45 -3.26
CA ALA A 28 -1.35 -5.28 -4.32
C ALA A 28 -0.43 -6.47 -4.62
N PRO A 29 -1.00 -7.65 -4.92
CA PRO A 29 -0.24 -8.79 -5.41
C PRO A 29 0.20 -8.55 -6.87
N GLU A 30 1.23 -9.27 -7.29
CA GLU A 30 1.59 -9.37 -8.70
C GLU A 30 0.56 -10.24 -9.44
N ALA A 31 0.29 -9.90 -10.70
CA ALA A 31 -0.70 -10.60 -11.51
C ALA A 31 -0.02 -11.24 -12.72
N THR A 32 0.00 -12.57 -12.76
CA THR A 32 0.52 -13.33 -13.90
C THR A 32 -0.40 -13.15 -15.11
N ARG A 33 0.20 -12.85 -16.26
CA ARG A 33 -0.50 -12.76 -17.55
C ARG A 33 -0.47 -14.09 -18.29
N SER A 34 0.69 -14.73 -18.41
CA SER A 34 0.86 -16.03 -19.08
C SER A 34 2.26 -16.59 -18.86
N ALA A 35 2.38 -17.86 -18.45
CA ALA A 35 3.65 -18.55 -18.19
C ALA A 35 4.63 -17.65 -17.40
N ASP A 36 5.64 -17.10 -18.08
CA ASP A 36 6.71 -16.29 -17.48
C ASP A 36 6.47 -14.77 -17.62
N SER A 37 5.27 -14.34 -18.02
CA SER A 37 4.92 -12.92 -18.22
C SER A 37 3.93 -12.43 -17.17
N GLU A 38 4.19 -11.26 -16.62
CA GLU A 38 3.36 -10.56 -15.65
C GLU A 38 2.69 -9.32 -16.27
N TYR A 39 1.55 -8.92 -15.72
CA TYR A 39 1.01 -7.59 -15.99
C TYR A 39 1.86 -6.52 -15.30
N PRO A 40 1.88 -5.27 -15.82
CA PRO A 40 2.51 -4.16 -15.12
C PRO A 40 1.96 -4.04 -13.70
N TYR A 41 2.87 -3.99 -12.72
CA TYR A 41 2.50 -3.88 -11.32
C TYR A 41 1.66 -2.62 -11.09
N ARG A 42 0.50 -2.81 -10.45
CA ARG A 42 -0.38 -1.73 -10.03
C ARG A 42 -0.64 -1.88 -8.55
N GLN A 43 -0.15 -0.91 -7.78
CA GLN A 43 -0.37 -0.86 -6.34
C GLN A 43 -1.86 -0.72 -5.98
N SER A 44 -2.24 -1.22 -4.81
CA SER A 44 -3.56 -1.00 -4.23
C SER A 44 -3.77 0.50 -4.00
N SER A 45 -4.92 1.03 -4.40
CA SER A 45 -5.25 2.45 -4.26
C SER A 45 -5.15 2.92 -2.81
N ASP A 46 -5.65 2.11 -1.86
CA ASP A 46 -5.63 2.45 -0.44
C ASP A 46 -4.20 2.42 0.11
N PHE A 47 -3.43 1.39 -0.24
CA PHE A 47 -2.04 1.29 0.16
C PHE A 47 -1.23 2.48 -0.34
N TRP A 48 -1.38 2.83 -1.63
CA TRP A 48 -0.72 3.99 -2.22
C TRP A 48 -1.20 5.31 -1.59
N TYR A 49 -2.49 5.43 -1.28
CA TYR A 49 -3.07 6.62 -0.66
C TYR A 49 -2.47 6.94 0.71
N PHE A 50 -2.18 5.90 1.51
CA PHE A 50 -1.63 6.06 2.87
C PHE A 50 -0.11 6.01 2.94
N THR A 51 0.58 5.44 1.95
CA THR A 51 2.04 5.21 2.01
C THR A 51 2.82 5.95 0.93
N GLY A 52 2.22 6.20 -0.23
CA GLY A 52 2.93 6.67 -1.42
C GLY A 52 3.89 5.65 -2.02
N PHE A 53 3.98 4.44 -1.46
CA PHE A 53 4.92 3.42 -1.86
C PHE A 53 4.35 2.65 -3.04
N ASN A 54 5.03 2.75 -4.19
CA ASN A 54 4.58 2.18 -5.45
C ASN A 54 5.52 1.09 -5.99
N GLU A 55 6.52 0.68 -5.22
CA GLU A 55 7.39 -0.41 -5.63
C GLU A 55 6.66 -1.73 -5.45
N ARG A 56 6.75 -2.61 -6.47
CA ARG A 56 6.59 -4.05 -6.24
C ARG A 56 7.62 -4.45 -5.18
N LYS A 57 7.33 -5.42 -4.32
CA LYS A 57 8.41 -6.01 -3.52
C LYS A 57 9.22 -6.95 -4.42
N PRO A 58 10.50 -6.68 -4.69
CA PRO A 58 11.47 -7.75 -4.83
C PRO A 58 12.46 -7.63 -3.68
N CYS A 59 12.85 -8.75 -3.10
CA CYS A 59 14.15 -9.02 -2.47
C CYS A 59 14.02 -10.35 -1.69
N TRP A 60 13.89 -11.45 -2.43
CA TRP A 60 14.55 -12.68 -2.00
C TRP A 60 15.97 -12.59 -2.58
N TYR A 61 16.85 -11.90 -1.87
CA TYR A 61 18.30 -12.08 -1.87
C TYR A 61 18.81 -11.63 -0.50
#